data_AF-A0A8S2TH39-F1
#
_entry.id   AF-A0A8S2TH39-F1
#
_cell.length_a   1.000
_cell.length_b   1.000
_cell.length_c   1.000
_cell.angle_alpha   90.00
_cell.angle_beta   90.00
_cell.angle_gamma   90.00
#
_symmetry.space_group_name_H-M   'P 1'
#
loop_
_entity.id
_entity.type
_entity.pdbx_description
1 polymer ?
#
loop_
_entity_poly.entity_id
_entity_poly.type
_entity_poly.pdbx_seq_one_letter_code
_entity_poly.pdbx_strand_id
1 'polypeptide(L)'
;MMGVINRTFRYAPFKLKRHLYTTCVRPVLYYWPVEAYTIEYASTVFDSSYKTHLEPLNKVQRVASRIICGDFTSSSSSSRVACETQLEPFECRRKIARPKYFWKVMRERTALARFGLLQPMTDRRTLRKGNSRMFSVPECKKDVLKETFLEQ
;
A
#
# COMPACT_ATOMS: atom_id res chain seq x y z
N MET A 1 -8.47 -11.28 -7.59
CA MET A 1 -9.51 -10.27 -7.93
C MET A 1 -9.29 -9.49 -9.23
N MET A 2 -8.06 -9.12 -9.63
CA MET A 2 -7.86 -8.41 -10.91
C MET A 2 -8.40 -9.14 -12.15
N GLY A 3 -8.27 -10.47 -12.17
CA GLY A 3 -8.90 -11.30 -13.20
C GLY A 3 -10.43 -11.23 -13.19
N VAL A 4 -11.07 -10.95 -12.05
CA VAL A 4 -12.54 -10.82 -11.94
C VAL A 4 -13.00 -9.51 -12.59
N ILE A 5 -12.29 -8.39 -12.38
CA ILE A 5 -12.59 -7.14 -13.08
C ILE A 5 -12.49 -7.35 -14.59
N ASN A 6 -11.40 -7.99 -15.04
CA ASN A 6 -11.16 -8.15 -16.46
C ASN A 6 -12.18 -9.10 -17.13
N ARG A 7 -12.56 -10.19 -16.46
CA ARG A 7 -13.50 -11.19 -17.00
C ARG A 7 -14.96 -10.72 -16.92
N THR A 8 -15.36 -10.13 -15.80
CA THR A 8 -16.77 -9.81 -15.52
C THR A 8 -17.14 -8.42 -16.00
N PHE A 9 -16.22 -7.46 -15.94
CA PHE A 9 -16.46 -6.05 -16.27
C PHE A 9 -15.69 -5.62 -17.52
N ARG A 10 -15.44 -6.53 -18.46
CA ARG A 10 -14.63 -6.26 -19.67
C ARG A 10 -15.10 -5.03 -20.44
N TYR A 11 -16.41 -4.88 -20.61
CA TYR A 11 -17.05 -3.80 -21.37
C TYR A 11 -17.55 -2.65 -20.50
N ALA A 12 -17.28 -2.68 -19.19
CA ALA A 12 -17.70 -1.62 -18.30
C ALA A 12 -17.01 -0.29 -18.63
N PRO A 13 -17.70 0.85 -18.43
CA PRO A 13 -17.12 2.16 -18.66
C PRO A 13 -15.92 2.39 -17.73
N PHE A 14 -14.95 3.16 -18.22
CA PHE A 14 -13.69 3.48 -17.52
C PHE A 14 -13.90 3.90 -16.06
N LYS A 15 -14.88 4.80 -15.81
CA LYS A 15 -15.18 5.31 -14.47
C LYS A 15 -15.57 4.19 -13.49
N LEU A 16 -16.37 3.23 -13.95
CA LEU A 16 -16.80 2.10 -13.12
C LEU A 16 -15.63 1.16 -12.80
N LYS A 17 -14.79 0.83 -13.79
CA LYS A 17 -13.59 0.02 -13.58
C LYS A 17 -12.61 0.68 -12.61
N ARG A 18 -12.39 1.99 -12.75
CA ARG A 18 -11.54 2.78 -11.84
C ARG A 18 -12.10 2.75 -10.41
N HIS A 19 -13.41 2.95 -10.26
CA HIS A 19 -14.06 2.91 -8.96
C HIS A 19 -13.90 1.54 -8.31
N LEU A 20 -14.24 0.47 -9.05
CA LEU A 20 -14.19 -0.92 -8.57
C LEU A 20 -12.76 -1.39 -8.25
N TYR A 21 -11.78 -0.95 -9.04
CA TYR A 21 -10.37 -1.15 -8.67
C TYR A 21 -10.05 -0.45 -7.35
N THR A 22 -10.45 0.81 -7.19
CA THR A 22 -10.12 1.61 -6.00
C THR A 22 -10.81 1.10 -4.74
N THR A 23 -12.05 0.63 -4.83
CA THR A 23 -12.85 0.21 -3.67
C THR A 23 -12.75 -1.28 -3.34
N CYS A 24 -12.62 -2.16 -4.33
CA CYS A 24 -12.69 -3.62 -4.10
C CYS A 24 -11.34 -4.31 -4.24
N VAL A 25 -10.49 -3.91 -5.19
CA VAL A 25 -9.28 -4.66 -5.54
C VAL A 25 -7.99 -4.06 -4.98
N ARG A 26 -7.92 -2.73 -4.92
CA ARG A 26 -6.84 -1.99 -4.25
C ARG A 26 -6.72 -2.34 -2.77
N PRO A 27 -7.82 -2.52 -2.01
CA PRO A 27 -7.75 -3.05 -0.66
C PRO A 27 -7.59 -4.58 -0.60
N VAL A 28 -7.51 -5.35 -1.69
CA VAL A 28 -7.41 -6.82 -1.61
C VAL A 28 -6.56 -7.36 -2.77
N LEU A 29 -5.26 -7.52 -2.56
CA LEU A 29 -4.37 -8.19 -3.51
C LEU A 29 -3.92 -9.55 -2.95
N TYR A 30 -4.61 -10.59 -3.40
CA TYR A 30 -4.15 -11.98 -3.23
C TYR A 30 -3.02 -12.26 -4.21
N TYR A 31 -1.84 -12.62 -3.69
CA TYR A 31 -0.99 -13.63 -4.31
C TYR A 31 -0.94 -14.82 -3.35
N TRP A 32 -1.09 -16.02 -3.91
CA TRP A 32 -1.19 -17.30 -3.20
C TRP A 32 0.20 -17.94 -3.04
N PRO A 33 0.44 -18.82 -2.03
CA PRO A 33 -0.40 -19.16 -0.88
C PRO A 33 0.03 -18.35 0.35
N VAL A 34 -0.85 -18.26 1.35
CA VAL A 34 -0.61 -17.64 2.66
C VAL A 34 -0.78 -16.11 2.63
N GLU A 35 -1.98 -15.70 3.06
CA GLU A 35 -2.38 -14.35 3.48
C GLU A 35 -2.68 -13.30 2.40
N ALA A 36 -3.90 -12.77 2.45
CA ALA A 36 -4.41 -11.76 1.54
C ALA A 36 -3.89 -10.38 1.94
N TYR A 37 -3.01 -9.77 1.15
CA TYR A 37 -2.46 -8.46 1.48
C TYR A 37 -3.09 -7.34 0.67
N THR A 38 -3.33 -6.21 1.33
CA THR A 38 -3.95 -5.05 0.69
C THR A 38 -2.84 -4.15 0.14
N ILE A 39 -2.98 -3.60 -1.08
CA ILE A 39 -1.99 -2.63 -1.60
C ILE A 39 -1.86 -1.44 -0.62
N GLU A 40 -2.95 -1.14 0.10
CA GLU A 40 -2.96 -0.16 1.17
C GLU A 40 -2.04 -0.55 2.35
N TYR A 41 -2.05 -1.80 2.78
CA TYR A 41 -1.14 -2.29 3.82
C TYR A 41 0.31 -2.25 3.35
N ALA A 42 0.59 -2.74 2.14
CA ALA A 42 1.93 -2.63 1.53
C ALA A 42 2.42 -1.18 1.48
N SER A 43 1.53 -0.21 1.21
CA SER A 43 1.88 1.22 1.17
C SER A 43 2.28 1.81 2.51
N THR A 44 1.87 1.19 3.62
CA THR A 44 2.25 1.62 4.96
C THR A 44 3.58 1.04 5.43
N VAL A 45 3.88 -0.20 5.03
CA VAL A 45 5.05 -0.96 5.47
C VAL A 45 6.28 -0.65 4.62
N PHE A 46 6.09 -0.47 3.31
CA PHE A 46 7.20 -0.29 2.37
C PHE A 46 7.98 1.00 2.61
N ASP A 47 9.30 0.98 2.34
CA ASP A 47 10.15 2.16 2.34
C ASP A 47 10.70 2.52 0.95
N SER A 48 10.53 3.77 0.54
CA SER A 48 10.91 4.29 -0.80
C SER A 48 12.40 4.18 -1.10
N SER A 49 13.22 4.01 -0.07
CA SER A 49 14.66 3.78 -0.17
C SER A 49 14.99 2.44 -0.87
N TYR A 50 14.10 1.44 -0.78
CA TYR A 50 14.33 0.10 -1.33
C TYR A 50 13.74 -0.06 -2.74
N LYS A 51 14.45 0.45 -3.74
CA LYS A 51 14.03 0.42 -5.16
C LYS A 51 13.69 -0.99 -5.68
N THR A 52 14.31 -2.03 -5.12
CA THR A 52 14.10 -3.44 -5.50
C THR A 52 12.64 -3.90 -5.30
N HIS A 53 11.98 -3.54 -4.21
CA HIS A 53 10.58 -3.93 -3.98
C HIS A 53 9.57 -2.90 -4.53
N LEU A 54 10.04 -1.72 -4.93
CA LEU A 54 9.20 -0.72 -5.60
C LEU A 54 8.74 -1.17 -7.00
N GLU A 55 9.62 -1.83 -7.76
CA GLU A 55 9.31 -2.28 -9.12
C GLU A 55 8.16 -3.31 -9.18
N PRO A 56 8.12 -4.37 -8.35
CA PRO A 56 6.98 -5.27 -8.26
C PRO A 56 5.65 -4.56 -7.96
N LEU A 57 5.66 -3.61 -7.03
CA LEU A 57 4.47 -2.82 -6.66
C LEU A 57 4.00 -1.93 -7.83
N ASN A 58 4.95 -1.29 -8.52
CA ASN A 58 4.68 -0.51 -9.73
C ASN A 58 4.15 -1.39 -10.86
N LYS A 59 4.65 -2.62 -11.01
CA LYS A 59 4.15 -3.59 -11.99
C LYS A 59 2.67 -3.92 -11.75
N VAL A 60 2.28 -4.15 -10.50
CA VAL A 60 0.87 -4.36 -10.12
C VAL A 60 0.01 -3.13 -10.47
N GLN A 61 0.52 -1.92 -10.21
CA GLN A 61 -0.17 -0.68 -10.57
C GLN A 61 -0.30 -0.51 -12.10
N ARG A 62 0.74 -0.84 -12.88
CA ARG A 62 0.69 -0.79 -14.35
C ARG A 62 -0.33 -1.77 -14.93
N VAL A 63 -0.39 -2.99 -14.39
CA VAL A 63 -1.40 -3.99 -14.77
C VAL A 63 -2.81 -3.49 -14.44
N ALA A 64 -2.97 -2.82 -13.29
CA ALA A 64 -4.23 -2.19 -12.93
C ALA A 64 -4.65 -1.10 -13.90
N SER A 65 -3.73 -0.21 -14.24
CA SER A 65 -4.01 0.87 -15.18
C SER A 65 -4.49 0.33 -16.53
N ARG A 66 -3.85 -0.74 -17.03
CA ARG A 66 -4.27 -1.43 -18.26
C ARG A 66 -5.67 -2.02 -18.19
N ILE A 67 -6.00 -2.71 -17.10
CA ILE A 67 -7.35 -3.28 -16.91
C ILE A 67 -8.42 -2.17 -16.88
N ILE A 68 -8.12 -1.05 -16.21
CA ILE A 68 -9.04 0.09 -16.11
C ILE A 68 -9.25 0.75 -17.48
N CYS A 69 -8.17 1.00 -18.24
CA CYS A 69 -8.26 1.54 -19.60
C CYS A 69 -8.81 0.53 -20.62
N GLY A 70 -8.79 -0.77 -20.32
CA GLY A 70 -9.11 -1.82 -21.29
C GLY A 70 -8.04 -1.97 -22.38
N ASP A 71 -6.85 -1.40 -22.18
CA ASP A 71 -5.75 -1.43 -23.14
C ASP A 71 -4.77 -2.55 -22.77
N PHE A 72 -4.80 -3.63 -23.55
CA PHE A 72 -3.95 -4.80 -23.38
C PHE A 72 -2.90 -4.92 -24.49
N THR A 73 -2.79 -3.91 -25.35
CA THR A 73 -1.82 -3.92 -26.44
C THR A 73 -0.40 -3.76 -25.90
N SER A 74 0.55 -4.52 -26.42
CA SER A 74 1.97 -4.45 -26.00
C SER A 74 2.64 -3.15 -26.46
N SER A 75 2.14 -2.54 -27.54
CA SER A 75 2.62 -1.28 -28.11
C SER A 75 2.18 -0.03 -27.34
N SER A 76 1.20 -0.15 -26.44
CA SER A 76 0.76 0.96 -25.62
C SER A 76 1.84 1.37 -24.61
N SER A 77 2.21 2.65 -24.63
CA SER A 77 3.16 3.20 -23.68
C SER A 77 2.59 3.15 -22.26
N SER A 78 3.33 2.50 -21.34
CA SER A 78 2.92 2.38 -19.94
C SER A 78 2.77 3.73 -19.22
N SER A 79 3.52 4.76 -19.64
CA SER A 79 3.39 6.11 -19.11
C SER A 79 2.09 6.79 -19.56
N ARG A 80 1.63 6.52 -20.79
CA ARG A 80 0.35 7.05 -21.30
C ARG A 80 -0.83 6.46 -20.52
N VAL A 81 -0.86 5.14 -20.36
CA VAL A 81 -1.92 4.43 -19.62
C VAL A 81 -1.94 4.83 -18.14
N ALA A 82 -0.77 5.06 -17.54
CA ALA A 82 -0.67 5.56 -16.17
C ALA A 82 -1.23 7.00 -16.04
N CYS A 83 -0.93 7.87 -17.01
CA CYS A 83 -1.45 9.25 -17.04
C CYS A 83 -2.98 9.28 -17.20
N GLU A 84 -3.52 8.48 -18.12
CA GLU A 84 -4.97 8.38 -18.37
C GLU A 84 -5.73 7.87 -17.14
N THR A 85 -5.16 6.91 -16.40
CA THR A 85 -5.83 6.36 -15.21
C THR A 85 -5.83 7.29 -14.00
N GLN A 86 -4.96 8.31 -13.98
CA GLN A 86 -4.80 9.25 -12.86
C GLN A 86 -4.68 8.52 -11.51
N LEU A 87 -4.03 7.35 -11.51
CA LEU A 87 -3.75 6.63 -10.28
C LEU A 87 -2.52 7.25 -9.63
N GLU A 88 -2.67 7.67 -8.37
CA GLU A 88 -1.55 8.23 -7.62
C GLU A 88 -0.39 7.24 -7.53
N PRO A 89 0.86 7.71 -7.69
CA PRO A 89 2.03 6.87 -7.47
C PRO A 89 2.06 6.40 -6.02
N PHE A 90 2.68 5.24 -5.82
CA PHE A 90 2.68 4.55 -4.53
C PHE A 90 3.29 5.40 -3.39
N GLU A 91 4.31 6.20 -3.69
CA GLU A 91 4.95 7.10 -2.72
C GLU A 91 3.99 8.17 -2.19
N CYS A 92 3.19 8.80 -3.06
CA CYS A 92 2.18 9.76 -2.65
C CYS A 92 1.13 9.10 -1.76
N ARG A 93 0.72 7.88 -2.11
CA ARG A 93 -0.25 7.10 -1.33
C ARG A 93 0.29 6.76 0.06
N ARG A 94 1.58 6.40 0.16
CA ARG A 94 2.26 6.12 1.44
C ARG A 94 2.20 7.30 2.40
N LYS A 95 2.43 8.53 1.90
CA LYS A 95 2.37 9.75 2.74
C LYS A 95 1.03 9.92 3.45
N ILE A 96 -0.06 9.44 2.85
CA ILE A 96 -1.42 9.51 3.40
C ILE A 96 -1.75 8.25 4.21
N ALA A 97 -1.39 7.08 3.68
CA ALA A 97 -1.74 5.80 4.28
C ALA A 97 -1.05 5.58 5.62
N ARG A 98 0.23 5.96 5.75
CA ARG A 98 1.03 5.77 6.97
C ARG A 98 0.43 6.48 8.19
N PRO A 99 0.14 7.79 8.18
CA PRO A 99 -0.50 8.45 9.32
C PRO A 99 -1.92 7.94 9.59
N LYS A 100 -2.69 7.59 8.53
CA LYS A 100 -4.03 7.02 8.67
C LYS A 100 -4.00 5.66 9.38
N TYR A 101 -3.05 4.79 9.00
CA TYR A 101 -2.86 3.49 9.62
C TYR A 101 -2.37 3.62 11.06
N PHE A 102 -1.40 4.49 11.31
CA PHE A 102 -0.92 4.82 12.64
C PHE A 102 -2.08 5.25 13.57
N TRP A 103 -2.97 6.13 13.10
CA TRP A 103 -4.16 6.54 13.85
C TRP A 103 -5.11 5.37 14.15
N LYS A 104 -5.29 4.43 13.21
CA LYS A 104 -6.10 3.23 13.43
C LYS A 104 -5.49 2.33 14.51
N VAL A 105 -4.16 2.14 14.49
CA VAL A 105 -3.43 1.36 15.50
C VAL A 105 -3.56 2.01 16.88
N MET A 106 -3.41 3.33 16.97
CA MET A 106 -3.58 4.05 18.25
C MET A 106 -4.98 3.90 18.85
N ARG A 107 -6.01 3.77 18.00
CA ARG A 107 -7.41 3.60 18.43
C ARG A 107 -7.85 2.13 18.52
N GLU A 108 -6.91 1.18 18.44
CA GLU A 108 -7.19 -0.26 18.53
C GLU A 108 -8.22 -0.72 17.49
N ARG A 109 -8.25 -0.05 16.33
CA ARG A 109 -9.10 -0.39 15.18
C ARG A 109 -8.41 -1.34 14.20
N THR A 110 -7.35 -1.99 14.66
CA THR A 110 -6.57 -2.99 13.93
C THR A 110 -6.49 -4.25 14.78
N ALA A 111 -6.41 -5.42 14.14
CA ALA A 111 -6.23 -6.69 14.84
C ALA A 111 -4.88 -6.80 15.60
N LEU A 112 -3.94 -5.89 15.34
CA LEU A 112 -2.68 -5.81 16.06
C LEU A 112 -2.90 -5.29 17.49
N ALA A 113 -2.47 -6.07 18.48
CA ALA A 113 -2.46 -5.65 19.87
C ALA A 113 -1.49 -4.45 20.05
N ARG A 114 -1.98 -3.37 20.66
CA ARG A 114 -1.20 -2.14 20.90
C ARG A 114 0.00 -2.38 21.84
N PHE A 115 -0.14 -3.33 22.76
CA PHE A 115 0.85 -3.65 23.78
C PHE A 115 2.16 -4.13 23.13
N GLY A 116 3.23 -3.35 23.32
CA GLY A 116 4.58 -3.68 22.86
C GLY A 116 5.00 -3.09 21.51
N LEU A 117 4.07 -2.68 20.65
CA LEU A 117 4.40 -2.12 19.32
C LEU A 117 4.63 -0.61 19.32
N LEU A 118 3.83 0.13 20.10
CA LEU A 118 3.91 1.58 20.18
C LEU A 118 4.23 1.99 21.61
N GLN A 119 5.49 2.31 21.87
CA GLN A 119 5.91 2.81 23.16
C GLN A 119 5.81 4.35 23.15
N PRO A 120 5.07 4.96 24.09
CA PRO A 120 5.06 6.41 24.21
C PRO A 120 6.48 6.90 24.49
N MET A 121 6.88 8.03 23.91
CA MET A 121 8.17 8.63 24.25
C MET A 121 8.13 9.09 25.71
N THR A 122 8.85 8.39 26.58
CA THR A 122 8.96 8.69 28.01
C THR A 122 10.25 9.41 28.39
N ASP A 123 11.23 9.49 27.47
CA ASP A 123 12.50 10.14 27.73
C ASP A 123 12.34 11.67 27.83
N ARG A 124 12.67 12.22 29.01
CA ARG A 124 12.57 13.64 29.32
C ARG A 124 13.44 14.52 28.42
N ARG A 125 14.53 14.00 27.84
CA ARG A 125 15.42 14.78 26.96
C ARG A 125 14.82 15.05 25.59
N THR A 126 14.05 14.11 25.04
CA THR A 126 13.33 14.27 23.75
C THR A 126 11.96 14.92 23.92
N LEU A 127 11.27 14.68 25.04
CA LEU A 127 10.00 15.34 25.38
C LEU A 127 10.12 16.87 25.48
N ARG A 128 11.27 17.41 25.90
CA ARG A 128 11.50 18.87 25.96
C ARG A 128 11.35 19.59 24.61
N LYS A 129 11.46 18.87 23.49
CA LYS A 129 11.25 19.39 22.12
C LYS A 129 9.99 18.81 21.45
N GLY A 130 9.24 17.95 22.13
CA GLY A 130 8.21 17.11 21.53
C GLY A 130 6.82 17.25 22.14
N ASN A 131 5.82 16.70 21.46
CA ASN A 131 4.43 16.64 21.92
C ASN A 131 4.20 15.34 22.74
N SER A 132 3.32 15.37 23.75
CA SER A 132 2.91 14.20 24.55
C SER A 132 2.27 13.06 23.73
N ARG A 133 1.93 13.31 22.46
CA ARG A 133 1.46 12.31 21.49
C ARG A 133 2.56 11.67 20.65
N MET A 134 3.83 11.90 20.98
CA MET A 134 4.96 11.27 20.30
C MET A 134 5.21 9.86 20.81
N PHE A 135 5.58 8.98 19.89
CA PHE A 135 5.93 7.59 20.16
C PHE A 135 7.39 7.38 19.77
N SER A 136 8.08 6.49 20.46
CA SER A 136 9.42 6.09 20.05
C SER A 136 9.36 5.38 18.71
N VAL A 137 10.39 5.59 17.89
CA VAL A 137 10.58 4.77 16.69
C VAL A 137 11.20 3.46 17.17
N PRO A 138 10.52 2.31 17.04
CA PRO A 138 11.13 1.04 17.40
C PRO A 138 12.32 0.78 16.49
N GLU A 139 13.49 0.58 17.10
CA GLU A 139 14.70 0.17 16.39
C GLU A 139 14.77 -1.36 16.41
N CYS A 140 14.89 -1.97 15.23
CA CYS A 140 15.13 -3.41 15.11
C CYS A 140 16.52 -3.62 14.52
N LYS A 141 17.34 -4.46 15.17
CA LYS A 141 18.66 -4.86 14.64
C LYS A 141 18.57 -5.87 13.49
N LYS A 142 17.42 -6.56 13.35
CA LYS A 142 17.18 -7.50 12.26
C LYS A 142 16.65 -6.74 11.05
N ASP A 143 16.95 -7.29 9.88
CA ASP A 143 16.41 -6.78 8.62
C ASP A 143 14.89 -6.98 8.62
N VAL A 144 14.16 -5.91 8.93
CA VAL A 144 12.70 -5.94 9.14
C VAL A 144 12.00 -6.47 7.88
N LEU A 145 12.58 -6.25 6.70
CA LEU A 145 12.05 -6.69 5.42
C LEU A 145 12.09 -8.22 5.25
N LYS A 146 13.10 -8.91 5.80
CA LYS A 146 13.19 -10.39 5.76
C LYS A 146 12.05 -11.08 6.48
N GLU A 147 11.59 -10.46 7.57
CA GLU A 147 10.47 -10.93 8.36
C GLU A 147 9.12 -10.37 7.85
N THR A 148 9.16 -9.56 6.77
CA THR A 148 7.95 -9.09 6.09
C THR A 148 7.62 -9.99 4.91
N PHE A 149 6.34 -10.02 4.57
CA PHE A 149 5.78 -10.69 3.38
C PHE A 149 6.38 -10.25 2.03
N LEU A 150 7.31 -9.29 1.99
CA LEU A 150 7.99 -8.84 0.77
C LEU A 150 9.15 -9.76 0.36
N GLU A 151 9.68 -10.55 1.29
CA GLU A 151 10.82 -11.47 1.07
C GLU A 151 10.52 -12.93 1.46
N GLN A 152 9.26 -13.26 1.75
CA GLN A 152 8.79 -14.63 2.01
C GLN A 152 8.55 -15.43 0.71
#